data_AF-F7S9Z9-F1
#
_entry.id   AF-F7S9Z9-F1
#
_cell.length_a   1.000
_cell.length_b   1.000
_cell.length_c   1.000
_cell.angle_alpha   90.00
_cell.angle_beta   90.00
_cell.angle_gamma   90.00
#
_symmetry.space_group_name_H-M   'P 1'
#
loop_
_entity.id
_entity.type
_entity.pdbx_description
1 polymer ?
#
loop_
_entity_poly.entity_id
_entity_poly.type
_entity_poly.pdbx_seq_one_letter_code
_entity_poly.pdbx_strand_id
1 'polypeptide(L)'
;MAKAAIAKQVAALKPLAKRLEAMNAEHHAANEKKWAALVSTYETMDPRSAARIFDGLDPEVVLNVLQRMNSRKSAPILAAMTPEKAQMVTEKLAGISQPSIEAQPAASLLPDGAP
;
A
#
# COMPACT_ATOMS: atom_id res chain seq x y z
N MET A 1 -47.22 -7.83 8.73
CA MET A 1 -46.78 -6.41 8.76
C MET A 1 -45.26 -6.24 8.93
N ALA A 2 -44.59 -6.88 9.91
CA ALA A 2 -43.15 -6.67 10.17
C ALA A 2 -42.19 -7.01 8.99
N LYS A 3 -42.45 -8.11 8.26
CA LYS A 3 -41.59 -8.55 7.12
C LYS A 3 -41.56 -7.53 5.97
N ALA A 4 -42.66 -6.81 5.74
CA ALA A 4 -42.76 -5.80 4.69
C ALA A 4 -42.00 -4.51 5.04
N ALA A 5 -42.00 -4.10 6.32
CA ALA A 5 -41.24 -2.95 6.80
C ALA A 5 -39.72 -3.18 6.70
N ILE A 6 -39.26 -4.37 7.09
CA ILE A 6 -37.84 -4.76 6.97
C ILE A 6 -37.41 -4.81 5.49
N ALA A 7 -38.25 -5.37 4.61
CA ALA A 7 -37.96 -5.39 3.17
C ALA A 7 -37.82 -3.98 2.58
N LYS A 8 -38.66 -3.03 3.02
CA LYS A 8 -38.59 -1.62 2.62
C LYS A 8 -37.30 -0.94 3.10
N GLN A 9 -36.87 -1.21 4.34
CA GLN A 9 -35.61 -0.69 4.88
C GLN A 9 -34.40 -1.24 4.12
N VAL A 10 -34.36 -2.54 3.85
CA VAL A 10 -33.29 -3.16 3.03
C VAL A 10 -33.28 -2.60 1.61
N ALA A 11 -34.45 -2.35 1.01
CA ALA A 11 -34.54 -1.74 -0.30
C ALA A 11 -34.00 -0.30 -0.33
N ALA A 12 -34.15 0.46 0.75
CA ALA A 12 -33.61 1.81 0.88
C ALA A 12 -32.08 1.84 1.11
N LEU A 13 -31.51 0.80 1.70
CA LEU A 13 -30.06 0.70 1.94
C LEU A 13 -29.26 0.27 0.70
N LYS A 14 -29.85 -0.53 -0.21
CA LYS A 14 -29.16 -1.01 -1.42
C LYS A 14 -28.62 0.11 -2.33
N PRO A 15 -29.37 1.19 -2.64
CA PRO A 15 -28.84 2.31 -3.43
C PRO A 15 -27.68 3.04 -2.74
N LEU A 16 -27.73 3.18 -1.41
CA LEU A 16 -26.66 3.82 -0.64
C LEU A 16 -25.38 2.98 -0.68
N ALA A 17 -25.48 1.66 -0.48
CA ALA A 17 -24.35 0.74 -0.59
C ALA A 17 -23.72 0.81 -2.00
N LYS A 18 -24.55 0.77 -3.06
CA LYS A 18 -24.07 0.91 -4.44
C LYS A 18 -23.36 2.25 -4.69
N ARG A 19 -23.88 3.34 -4.13
CA ARG A 19 -23.24 4.67 -4.26
C ARG A 19 -21.90 4.71 -3.54
N LEU A 20 -21.80 4.10 -2.37
CA LEU A 20 -20.53 3.99 -1.64
C LEU A 20 -19.50 3.16 -2.41
N GLU A 21 -19.92 2.00 -2.95
CA GLU A 21 -19.07 1.17 -3.81
C GLU A 21 -18.56 1.95 -5.03
N ALA A 22 -19.45 2.68 -5.71
CA ALA A 22 -19.08 3.51 -6.85
C ALA A 22 -18.08 4.62 -6.48
N MET A 23 -18.30 5.31 -5.36
CA MET A 23 -17.40 6.36 -4.87
C MET A 23 -16.03 5.79 -4.48
N ASN A 24 -16.01 4.62 -3.84
CA ASN A 24 -14.77 3.93 -3.51
C ASN A 24 -14.01 3.52 -4.77
N ALA A 25 -14.70 2.96 -5.77
CA ALA A 25 -14.11 2.60 -7.05
C ALA A 25 -13.53 3.81 -7.79
N GLU A 26 -14.23 4.95 -7.80
CA GLU A 26 -13.75 6.20 -8.39
C GLU A 26 -12.49 6.71 -7.67
N HIS A 27 -12.49 6.68 -6.33
CA HIS A 27 -11.33 7.07 -5.54
C HIS A 27 -10.12 6.17 -5.79
N HIS A 28 -10.30 4.85 -5.86
CA HIS A 28 -9.24 3.90 -6.21
C HIS A 28 -8.70 4.16 -7.61
N ALA A 29 -9.58 4.37 -8.60
CA ALA A 29 -9.16 4.68 -9.96
C ALA A 29 -8.38 6.00 -10.06
N ALA A 30 -8.78 7.03 -9.31
CA ALA A 30 -8.07 8.29 -9.26
C ALA A 30 -6.68 8.13 -8.62
N ASN A 31 -6.56 7.34 -7.56
CA ASN A 31 -5.28 7.05 -6.93
C ASN A 31 -4.37 6.23 -7.83
N GLU A 32 -4.90 5.21 -8.52
CA GLU A 32 -4.10 4.42 -9.45
C GLU A 32 -3.57 5.26 -10.62
N LYS A 33 -4.37 6.21 -11.13
CA LYS A 33 -3.90 7.19 -12.14
C LYS A 33 -2.74 8.05 -11.63
N LYS A 34 -2.79 8.51 -10.37
CA LYS A 34 -1.70 9.28 -9.77
C LYS A 34 -0.42 8.46 -9.69
N TRP A 35 -0.52 7.20 -9.25
CA TRP A 35 0.62 6.30 -9.19
C TRP A 35 1.19 5.97 -10.57
N ALA A 36 0.32 5.69 -11.55
CA ALA A 36 0.74 5.43 -12.92
C ALA A 36 1.53 6.61 -13.52
N ALA A 37 1.15 7.86 -13.22
CA ALA A 37 1.89 9.04 -13.66
C ALA A 37 3.29 9.12 -13.02
N LEU A 38 3.41 8.80 -11.73
CA LEU A 38 4.71 8.73 -11.05
C LEU A 38 5.60 7.65 -11.65
N VAL A 39 5.05 6.44 -11.82
CA VAL A 39 5.76 5.31 -12.45
C VAL A 39 6.27 5.71 -13.83
N SER A 40 5.41 6.28 -14.68
CA SER A 40 5.78 6.72 -16.03
C SER A 40 6.92 7.76 -16.01
N THR A 41 6.89 8.68 -15.05
CA THR A 41 7.95 9.69 -14.89
C THR A 41 9.30 9.03 -14.60
N TYR A 42 9.34 8.06 -13.68
CA TYR A 42 10.59 7.37 -13.34
C TYR A 42 11.03 6.35 -14.40
N GLU A 43 10.11 5.73 -15.15
CA GLU A 43 10.44 4.79 -16.25
C GLU A 43 11.07 5.47 -17.48
N THR A 44 10.81 6.76 -17.64
CA THR A 44 11.38 7.62 -18.70
C THR A 44 12.64 8.35 -18.26
N MET A 45 12.93 8.36 -16.96
CA MET A 45 14.11 8.97 -16.38
C MET A 45 15.36 8.08 -16.54
N ASP A 46 16.53 8.70 -16.57
CA ASP A 46 17.80 7.98 -16.47
C ASP A 46 17.85 7.14 -15.18
N PRO A 47 18.25 5.84 -15.24
CA PRO A 47 18.21 4.97 -14.07
C PRO A 47 19.01 5.44 -12.86
N ARG A 48 20.19 6.06 -13.07
CA ARG A 48 21.02 6.58 -11.97
C ARG A 48 20.39 7.80 -11.32
N SER A 49 19.73 8.63 -12.12
CA SER A 49 19.00 9.80 -11.62
C SER A 49 17.78 9.38 -10.80
N ALA A 50 17.02 8.38 -11.28
CA ALA A 50 15.89 7.80 -10.53
C ALA A 50 16.35 7.15 -9.22
N ALA A 51 17.44 6.38 -9.26
CA ALA A 51 18.01 5.74 -8.08
C ALA A 51 18.39 6.73 -6.98
N ARG A 52 19.10 7.81 -7.35
CA ARG A 52 19.47 8.87 -6.40
C ARG A 52 18.25 9.51 -5.72
N ILE A 53 17.15 9.67 -6.45
CA ILE A 53 15.89 10.17 -5.90
C ILE A 53 15.29 9.12 -4.95
N PHE A 54 15.22 7.85 -5.35
CA PHE A 54 14.66 6.77 -4.53
C PHE A 54 15.45 6.53 -3.24
N ASP A 55 16.77 6.72 -3.24
CA ASP A 55 17.59 6.62 -2.03
C ASP A 55 17.16 7.62 -0.95
N GLY A 56 16.74 8.82 -1.35
CA GLY A 56 16.26 9.89 -0.47
C GLY A 56 14.75 9.86 -0.17
N LEU A 57 13.98 8.95 -0.77
CA LEU A 57 12.53 8.85 -0.56
C LEU A 57 12.16 7.89 0.58
N ASP A 58 10.93 8.04 1.08
CA ASP A 58 10.32 7.08 2.00
C ASP A 58 10.29 5.67 1.35
N PRO A 59 10.79 4.62 2.05
CA PRO A 59 10.79 3.25 1.52
C PRO A 59 9.42 2.75 1.05
N GLU A 60 8.33 3.16 1.70
CA GLU A 60 6.96 2.75 1.33
C GLU A 60 6.52 3.38 0.02
N VAL A 61 6.94 4.62 -0.26
CA VAL A 61 6.68 5.28 -1.55
C VAL A 61 7.46 4.59 -2.66
N VAL A 62 8.74 4.31 -2.41
CA VAL A 62 9.60 3.59 -3.37
C VAL A 62 9.02 2.21 -3.69
N LEU A 63 8.57 1.49 -2.67
CA LEU A 63 7.93 0.19 -2.81
C LEU A 63 6.67 0.28 -3.69
N ASN A 64 5.78 1.24 -3.41
CA ASN A 64 4.55 1.42 -4.18
C ASN A 64 4.79 1.73 -5.67
N VAL A 65 5.83 2.52 -5.96
CA VAL A 65 6.22 2.84 -7.33
C VAL A 65 6.83 1.61 -8.02
N LEU A 66 7.77 0.93 -7.36
CA LEU A 66 8.47 -0.22 -7.95
C LEU A 66 7.54 -1.44 -8.17
N GLN A 67 6.56 -1.67 -7.30
CA GLN A 67 5.56 -2.75 -7.48
C GLN A 67 4.70 -2.54 -8.74
N ARG A 68 4.47 -1.29 -9.12
CA ARG A 68 3.68 -0.91 -10.30
C ARG A 68 4.54 -0.74 -11.56
N MET A 69 5.86 -0.69 -11.40
CA MET A 69 6.82 -0.47 -12.48
C MET A 69 7.12 -1.76 -13.24
N ASN A 70 7.38 -1.65 -14.54
CA ASN A 70 7.85 -2.79 -15.32
C ASN A 70 9.20 -3.30 -14.79
N SER A 71 9.33 -4.62 -14.56
CA SER A 71 10.54 -5.24 -14.00
C SER A 71 11.82 -4.95 -14.80
N ARG A 72 11.73 -4.81 -16.13
CA ARG A 72 12.88 -4.49 -16.98
C ARG A 72 13.36 -3.04 -16.78
N LYS A 73 12.45 -2.14 -16.40
CA LYS A 73 12.74 -0.73 -16.13
C LYS A 73 13.22 -0.51 -14.70
N SER A 74 12.66 -1.25 -13.73
CA SER A 74 13.07 -1.14 -12.33
C SER A 74 14.42 -1.79 -12.04
N ALA A 75 14.79 -2.88 -12.73
CA ALA A 75 16.07 -3.56 -12.51
C ALA A 75 17.31 -2.64 -12.57
N PRO A 76 17.52 -1.82 -13.62
CA PRO A 76 18.66 -0.90 -13.66
C PRO A 76 18.57 0.24 -12.63
N ILE A 77 17.38 0.61 -12.18
CA ILE A 77 17.19 1.60 -11.10
C ILE A 77 17.65 0.99 -9.77
N LEU A 78 17.16 -0.21 -9.43
CA LEU A 78 17.58 -0.96 -8.25
C LEU A 78 19.10 -1.19 -8.21
N ALA A 79 19.70 -1.53 -9.35
CA ALA A 79 21.15 -1.72 -9.47
C ALA A 79 21.97 -0.44 -9.27
N ALA A 80 21.36 0.74 -9.42
CA ALA A 80 22.01 2.03 -9.27
C ALA A 80 21.74 2.71 -7.91
N MET A 81 20.88 2.13 -7.07
CA MET A 81 20.60 2.59 -5.71
C MET A 81 21.74 2.27 -4.74
N THR A 82 21.71 2.84 -3.54
CA THR A 82 22.63 2.39 -2.49
C THR A 82 22.36 0.93 -2.12
N PRO A 83 23.40 0.14 -1.81
CA PRO A 83 23.23 -1.27 -1.44
C PRO A 83 22.22 -1.47 -0.30
N GLU A 84 22.27 -0.61 0.71
CA GLU A 84 21.39 -0.67 1.88
C GLU A 84 19.92 -0.45 1.49
N LYS A 85 19.65 0.51 0.61
CA LYS A 85 18.29 0.83 0.18
C LYS A 85 17.75 -0.23 -0.77
N ALA A 86 18.56 -0.70 -1.70
CA ALA A 86 18.20 -1.78 -2.62
C ALA A 86 17.85 -3.07 -1.86
N GLN A 87 18.64 -3.42 -0.85
CA GLN A 87 18.36 -4.57 0.02
C GLN A 87 17.03 -4.39 0.76
N MET A 88 16.85 -3.27 1.46
CA MET A 88 15.64 -2.98 2.24
C MET A 88 14.37 -3.07 1.39
N VAL A 89 14.38 -2.47 0.20
CA VAL A 89 13.22 -2.48 -0.71
C VAL A 89 12.96 -3.88 -1.24
N THR A 90 14.02 -4.66 -1.53
CA THR A 90 13.89 -6.05 -2.01
C THR A 90 13.33 -6.97 -0.93
N GLU A 91 13.78 -6.85 0.32
CA GLU A 91 13.24 -7.59 1.46
C GLU A 91 11.75 -7.28 1.66
N LYS A 92 11.38 -5.99 1.62
CA LYS A 92 9.98 -5.55 1.68
C LYS A 92 9.13 -6.10 0.53
N LEU A 93 9.65 -6.07 -0.71
CA LEU A 93 8.97 -6.65 -1.89
C LEU A 93 8.75 -8.16 -1.74
N ALA A 94 9.72 -8.87 -1.16
CA ALA A 94 9.64 -10.30 -0.92
C ALA A 94 8.72 -10.67 0.26
N GLY A 95 8.15 -9.68 0.97
CA GLY A 95 7.38 -9.91 2.19
C GLY A 95 8.25 -10.41 3.36
N ILE A 96 9.58 -10.28 3.25
CA ILE A 96 10.52 -10.53 4.33
C ILE A 96 10.48 -9.27 5.20
N SER A 97 9.42 -9.12 5.98
CA SER A 97 9.47 -8.19 7.10
C SER A 97 10.59 -8.67 8.00
N GLN A 98 11.58 -7.79 8.26
CA GLN A 98 12.39 -7.99 9.45
C GLN A 98 11.40 -8.23 10.60
N PRO A 99 11.56 -9.27 11.43
CA PRO A 99 10.74 -9.40 12.60
C PRO A 99 10.96 -8.11 13.40
N SER A 100 10.00 -7.21 13.35
CA SER A 100 9.92 -6.13 14.31
C SER A 100 9.86 -6.82 15.65
N ILE A 101 10.94 -6.77 16.42
CA ILE A 101 10.92 -7.11 17.84
C ILE A 101 10.15 -5.98 18.53
N GLU A 102 8.86 -5.91 18.23
CA GLU A 102 7.81 -5.26 19.00
C GLU A 102 6.60 -6.19 18.91
N ALA A 103 6.83 -7.45 19.31
CA ALA A 103 5.80 -8.15 20.03
C ALA A 103 5.62 -7.38 21.35
N GLN A 104 4.72 -6.39 21.35
CA GLN A 104 4.08 -6.00 22.60
C GLN A 104 3.50 -7.28 23.17
N PRO A 105 3.97 -7.77 24.33
CA PRO A 105 3.38 -8.95 24.91
C PRO A 105 1.95 -8.55 25.29
N ALA A 106 0.97 -9.19 24.65
CA ALA A 106 -0.43 -9.15 25.06
C ALA A 106 -0.66 -9.65 26.51
N ALA A 107 0.42 -10.01 27.23
CA ALA A 107 0.42 -10.45 28.61
C ALA A 107 0.33 -9.30 29.64
N SER A 108 0.48 -8.02 29.25
CA SER A 108 0.41 -6.90 30.21
C SER A 108 -1.00 -6.38 30.52
N LEU A 109 -2.06 -7.03 30.02
CA LEU A 109 -3.47 -6.64 30.25
C LEU A 109 -4.20 -7.55 31.25
N LEU A 110 -3.52 -8.49 31.90
CA LEU A 110 -4.08 -9.17 33.06
C LEU A 110 -3.70 -8.37 34.31
N PRO A 111 -4.65 -7.76 35.03
CA PRO A 111 -4.37 -7.26 36.36
C PRO A 111 -3.95 -8.44 37.24
N ASP A 112 -2.72 -8.34 37.77
CA ASP A 112 -2.21 -9.22 38.80
C ASP A 112 -3.17 -9.24 40.00
N GLY A 113 -3.51 -10.45 40.45
CA GLY A 113 -3.82 -10.71 41.84
C GLY A 113 -5.20 -10.30 42.33
N ALA A 114 -6.08 -11.30 42.45
CA ALA A 114 -7.13 -11.32 43.47
C ALA A 114 -6.56 -11.03 44.87
N PRO A 115 -7.42 -10.58 45.79
CA PRO A 115 -7.83 -11.50 46.85
C PRO A 115 -9.23 -12.07 46.64
#